data_AF-G3MFU8-F1
#
_entry.id   AF-G3MFU8-F1
#
_cell.length_a   1.000
_cell.length_b   1.000
_cell.length_c   1.000
_cell.angle_alpha   90.00
_cell.angle_beta   90.00
_cell.angle_gamma   90.00
#
_symmetry.space_group_name_H-M   'P 1'
#
loop_
_entity.id
_entity.type
_entity.pdbx_description
1 polymer ?
#
loop_
_entity_poly.entity_id
_entity_poly.type
_entity_poly.pdbx_seq_one_letter_code
_entity_poly.pdbx_strand_id
1 'polypeptide(L)'
;MQPLTCALSTLLVCVVSAERTHCKRDLLEESFGYIPDAWQLIATNKLKFHLMFISNALSSAKQYSCLTTLLTETVKKNKWARKIIYCTYANETRLTAWSIVGSRKTRTGCSVYDNLITVSDQGKKKPQLRSRLLYSDYKTCIILWSQSLGYQVWAEKKHVDTYHEIPYLCVLLYELYAGLDKHWVYDWDVCPKLT
;
A
#
# COMPACT_ATOMS: atom_id res chain seq x y z
N MET A 1 38.87 -12.98 -42.33
CA MET A 1 38.51 -12.62 -40.95
C MET A 1 37.78 -11.28 -40.97
N GLN A 2 36.46 -11.25 -41.21
CA GLN A 2 35.69 -9.98 -41.20
C GLN A 2 34.15 -10.06 -41.19
N PRO A 3 33.47 -11.18 -40.81
CA PRO A 3 32.01 -11.12 -40.57
C PRO A 3 31.61 -11.08 -39.07
N LEU A 4 32.49 -11.47 -38.14
CA LEU A 4 32.13 -11.54 -36.71
C LEU A 4 32.13 -10.19 -35.98
N THR A 5 32.92 -9.22 -36.42
CA THR A 5 33.05 -7.91 -35.78
C THR A 5 31.86 -6.98 -36.06
N CYS A 6 31.19 -7.12 -37.21
CA CYS A 6 29.98 -6.37 -37.51
C CYS A 6 28.76 -6.87 -36.72
N ALA A 7 28.65 -8.19 -36.48
CA ALA A 7 27.52 -8.75 -35.73
C ALA A 7 27.51 -8.30 -34.27
N LEU A 8 28.69 -8.22 -33.63
CA LEU A 8 28.84 -7.75 -32.26
C LEU A 8 28.59 -6.23 -32.10
N SER A 9 28.91 -5.43 -33.12
CA SER A 9 28.62 -3.99 -33.11
C SER A 9 27.15 -3.69 -33.40
N THR A 10 26.46 -4.49 -34.21
CA THR A 10 24.99 -4.41 -34.32
C THR A 10 24.25 -4.93 -33.08
N LEU A 11 24.80 -5.91 -32.36
CA LEU A 11 24.20 -6.38 -31.10
C LEU A 11 24.33 -5.34 -29.97
N LEU A 12 25.41 -4.55 -29.95
CA LEU A 12 25.58 -3.49 -28.94
C LEU A 12 24.66 -2.28 -29.16
N VAL A 13 24.23 -2.02 -30.40
CA VAL A 13 23.34 -0.87 -30.70
C VAL A 13 21.87 -1.17 -30.36
N CYS A 14 21.48 -2.44 -30.20
CA CYS A 14 20.12 -2.80 -29.79
C CYS A 14 19.85 -2.74 -28.27
N VAL A 15 20.86 -2.56 -27.42
CA VAL A 15 20.68 -2.51 -25.96
C VAL A 15 20.57 -1.07 -25.41
N VAL A 16 20.85 -0.04 -26.23
CA VAL A 16 20.83 1.37 -25.79
C VAL A 16 19.59 2.12 -26.33
N SER A 17 18.53 1.41 -26.72
CA SER A 17 17.30 2.02 -27.26
C SER A 17 16.03 1.48 -26.61
N ALA A 18 15.97 1.43 -25.28
CA ALA A 18 14.71 1.19 -24.57
C ALA A 18 14.57 1.92 -23.22
N GLU A 19 15.51 2.78 -22.82
CA GLU A 19 15.24 3.70 -21.70
C GLU A 19 14.45 4.92 -22.19
N ARG A 20 13.21 4.69 -22.60
CA ARG A 20 12.20 5.75 -22.53
C ARG A 20 11.83 5.92 -21.05
N THR A 21 12.59 6.74 -20.35
CA THR A 21 12.44 7.17 -18.95
C THR A 21 11.16 7.96 -18.66
N HIS A 22 10.04 7.66 -19.32
CA HIS A 22 8.77 8.34 -19.05
C HIS A 22 7.98 7.71 -17.89
N CYS A 23 8.20 6.42 -17.65
CA CYS A 23 7.50 5.64 -16.64
C CYS A 23 8.52 4.90 -15.77
N LYS A 24 8.93 5.51 -14.66
CA LYS A 24 9.75 4.82 -13.65
C LYS A 24 8.89 3.72 -13.01
N ARG A 25 9.30 2.47 -13.18
CA ARG A 25 8.64 1.32 -12.59
C ARG A 25 9.12 1.13 -11.16
N ASP A 26 8.33 0.38 -10.40
CA ASP A 26 8.68 0.05 -9.03
C ASP A 26 9.55 -1.22 -8.98
N LEU A 27 10.30 -1.43 -7.89
CA LEU A 27 11.21 -2.57 -7.74
C LEU A 27 10.55 -3.92 -8.08
N LEU A 28 9.33 -4.14 -7.59
CA LEU A 28 8.61 -5.39 -7.83
C LEU A 28 8.10 -5.53 -9.27
N GLU A 29 7.77 -4.42 -9.91
CA GLU A 29 7.38 -4.42 -11.32
C GLU A 29 8.59 -4.72 -12.21
N GLU A 30 9.74 -4.11 -11.93
CA GLU A 30 10.98 -4.31 -12.70
C GLU A 30 11.57 -5.70 -12.50
N SER A 31 11.64 -6.16 -11.25
CA SER A 31 12.37 -7.39 -10.90
C SER A 31 11.53 -8.65 -11.01
N PHE A 32 10.21 -8.55 -10.76
CA PHE A 32 9.32 -9.71 -10.68
C PHE A 32 8.10 -9.63 -11.61
N GLY A 33 7.96 -8.55 -12.39
CA GLY A 33 6.80 -8.35 -13.26
C GLY A 33 5.47 -8.21 -12.49
N TYR A 34 5.53 -7.93 -11.19
CA TYR A 34 4.34 -7.80 -10.36
C TYR A 34 3.77 -6.39 -10.46
N ILE A 35 2.49 -6.28 -10.86
CA ILE A 35 1.77 -5.00 -10.98
C ILE A 35 0.54 -5.06 -10.07
N PRO A 36 0.50 -4.28 -8.98
CA PRO A 36 -0.64 -4.27 -8.08
C PRO A 36 -1.84 -3.53 -8.67
N ASP A 37 -3.05 -3.96 -8.29
CA ASP A 37 -4.33 -3.33 -8.59
C ASP A 37 -5.00 -2.82 -7.31
N ALA A 38 -4.89 -1.52 -7.10
CA ALA A 38 -5.50 -0.82 -5.97
C ALA A 38 -7.04 -0.89 -6.02
N TRP A 39 -7.64 -1.00 -7.20
CA TRP A 39 -9.08 -1.21 -7.31
C TRP A 39 -9.47 -2.59 -6.81
N GLN A 40 -8.77 -3.65 -7.22
CA GLN A 40 -9.00 -5.00 -6.71
C GLN A 40 -8.91 -5.05 -5.18
N LEU A 41 -7.91 -4.37 -4.61
CA LEU A 41 -7.75 -4.28 -3.17
C LEU A 41 -8.98 -3.62 -2.51
N ILE A 42 -9.35 -2.41 -2.92
CA ILE A 42 -10.42 -1.67 -2.24
C ILE A 42 -11.82 -2.13 -2.60
N ALA A 43 -12.04 -2.69 -3.79
CA ALA A 43 -13.36 -3.17 -4.21
C ALA A 43 -13.86 -4.33 -3.35
N THR A 44 -12.95 -5.01 -2.63
CA THR A 44 -13.24 -6.13 -1.74
C THR A 44 -13.92 -5.64 -0.47
N ASN A 45 -15.12 -6.17 -0.17
CA ASN A 45 -15.90 -5.78 1.02
C ASN A 45 -15.32 -6.29 2.36
N LYS A 46 -14.11 -6.87 2.36
CA LYS A 46 -13.48 -7.56 3.49
C LYS A 46 -12.14 -6.94 3.90
N LEU A 47 -11.89 -5.67 3.58
CA LEU A 47 -10.70 -4.99 4.11
C LEU A 47 -10.79 -4.86 5.63
N LYS A 48 -10.25 -5.86 6.32
CA LYS A 48 -10.06 -5.91 7.77
C LYS A 48 -8.58 -6.10 8.04
N PHE A 49 -7.87 -5.00 8.20
CA PHE A 49 -6.43 -4.93 8.32
C PHE A 49 -6.03 -4.00 9.45
N HIS A 50 -4.98 -4.38 10.17
CA HIS A 50 -4.26 -3.51 11.09
C HIS A 50 -3.14 -2.81 10.33
N LEU A 51 -2.93 -1.52 10.59
CA LEU A 51 -1.67 -0.87 10.25
C LEU A 51 -0.66 -1.26 11.33
N MET A 52 0.40 -1.98 10.97
CA MET A 52 1.36 -2.53 11.93
C MET A 52 2.45 -1.52 12.28
N PHE A 53 3.15 -1.05 11.25
CA PHE A 53 4.23 -0.07 11.39
C PHE A 53 4.42 0.75 10.12
N ILE A 54 5.10 1.88 10.30
CA ILE A 54 5.42 2.85 9.25
C ILE A 54 6.91 3.20 9.24
N SER A 55 7.44 3.67 8.11
CA SER A 55 8.85 4.04 7.98
C SER A 55 9.14 5.49 8.27
N ASN A 56 8.12 6.36 8.36
CA ASN A 56 8.31 7.76 8.71
C ASN A 56 7.65 8.07 10.06
N ALA A 57 8.44 8.28 11.11
CA ALA A 57 7.96 8.77 12.39
C ALA A 57 7.59 10.25 12.29
N LEU A 58 6.39 10.52 11.77
CA LEU A 58 5.76 11.79 12.06
C LEU A 58 5.36 11.83 13.54
N SER A 59 5.31 13.05 14.10
CA SER A 59 4.69 13.35 15.40
C SER A 59 3.23 12.86 15.53
N SER A 60 2.63 12.43 14.42
CA SER A 60 1.30 11.83 14.30
C SER A 60 1.26 10.30 14.37
N ALA A 61 2.34 9.58 14.69
CA ALA A 61 2.28 8.12 14.93
C ALA A 61 1.20 7.75 15.97
N LYS A 62 1.03 8.57 17.01
CA LYS A 62 -0.04 8.43 18.01
C LYS A 62 -1.46 8.51 17.41
N GLN A 63 -1.67 9.28 16.34
CA GLN A 63 -2.96 9.40 15.66
C GLN A 63 -3.36 8.07 14.99
N TYR A 64 -2.37 7.27 14.59
CA TYR A 64 -2.57 6.00 13.90
C TYR A 64 -2.44 4.79 14.84
N SER A 65 -2.33 5.04 16.15
CA SER A 65 -2.29 4.00 17.16
C SER A 65 -3.49 3.05 17.02
N CYS A 66 -3.19 1.75 16.90
CA CYS A 66 -4.13 0.66 16.69
C CYS A 66 -5.10 0.86 15.51
N LEU A 67 -4.66 1.59 14.48
CA LEU A 67 -5.49 1.83 13.30
C LEU A 67 -5.90 0.51 12.65
N THR A 68 -7.21 0.27 12.60
CA THR A 68 -7.80 -0.97 12.10
C THR A 68 -9.00 -0.69 11.22
N THR A 69 -9.04 -1.26 10.03
CA THR A 69 -10.23 -1.24 9.18
C THR A 69 -11.25 -2.28 9.65
N LEU A 70 -12.51 -1.86 9.77
CA LEU A 70 -13.61 -2.65 10.33
C LEU A 70 -14.57 -3.15 9.27
N LEU A 71 -15.01 -2.23 8.41
CA LEU A 71 -16.04 -2.48 7.41
C LEU A 71 -15.76 -1.68 6.15
N THR A 72 -16.12 -2.27 5.01
CA THR A 72 -16.10 -1.62 3.71
C THR A 72 -17.51 -1.62 3.12
N GLU A 73 -18.00 -0.45 2.74
CA GLU A 73 -19.32 -0.23 2.17
C GLU A 73 -19.21 0.36 0.76
N THR A 74 -20.17 0.04 -0.11
CA THR A 74 -20.30 0.66 -1.42
C THR A 74 -20.85 2.09 -1.30
N VAL A 75 -20.38 3.00 -2.16
CA VAL A 75 -20.91 4.37 -2.23
C VAL A 75 -21.97 4.45 -3.34
N LYS A 76 -23.23 4.74 -2.97
CA LYS A 76 -24.43 4.70 -3.86
C LYS A 76 -24.29 5.42 -5.22
N LYS A 77 -23.39 6.38 -5.37
CA LYS A 77 -23.20 7.18 -6.61
C LYS A 77 -21.76 7.20 -7.14
N ASN A 78 -20.86 6.41 -6.55
CA ASN A 78 -19.48 6.34 -7.01
C ASN A 78 -19.01 4.89 -6.99
N LYS A 79 -19.09 4.24 -8.15
CA LYS A 79 -18.72 2.82 -8.30
C LYS A 79 -17.25 2.55 -8.03
N TRP A 80 -16.40 3.56 -8.18
CA TRP A 80 -14.94 3.54 -7.99
C TRP A 80 -14.49 4.05 -6.61
N ALA A 81 -15.42 4.07 -5.65
CA ALA A 81 -15.13 4.42 -4.27
C ALA A 81 -15.79 3.45 -3.29
N ARG A 82 -15.20 3.39 -2.10
CA ARG A 82 -15.70 2.68 -0.95
C ARG A 82 -15.68 3.58 0.25
N LYS A 83 -16.64 3.38 1.15
CA LYS A 83 -16.59 3.95 2.49
C LYS A 83 -15.94 2.91 3.38
N ILE A 84 -14.82 3.27 3.98
CA ILE A 84 -14.11 2.43 4.95
C ILE A 84 -14.42 2.98 6.33
N ILE A 85 -14.98 2.13 7.18
CA ILE A 85 -15.13 2.39 8.61
C ILE A 85 -13.89 1.79 9.29
N TYR A 86 -13.25 2.57 10.15
CA TYR A 86 -12.05 2.18 10.86
C TYR A 86 -12.10 2.65 12.30
N CYS A 87 -11.26 2.07 13.14
CA CYS A 87 -11.02 2.55 14.49
C CYS A 87 -9.56 2.82 14.75
N THR A 88 -9.30 3.73 15.67
CA THR A 88 -8.00 3.96 16.29
C THR A 88 -8.15 3.86 17.80
N TYR A 89 -7.03 3.71 18.51
CA TYR A 89 -6.99 3.68 19.96
C TYR A 89 -6.03 4.77 20.42
N ALA A 90 -6.59 5.85 20.96
CA ALA A 90 -5.82 7.00 21.43
C ALA A 90 -6.27 7.35 22.85
N ASN A 91 -5.30 7.56 23.75
CA ASN A 91 -5.54 7.89 25.15
C ASN A 91 -6.55 6.92 25.81
N GLU A 92 -6.27 5.62 25.70
CA GLU A 92 -7.10 4.53 26.24
C GLU A 92 -8.54 4.44 25.69
N THR A 93 -8.87 5.27 24.70
CA THR A 93 -10.21 5.39 24.15
C THR A 93 -10.23 4.92 22.71
N ARG A 94 -11.18 4.04 22.40
CA ARG A 94 -11.47 3.62 21.03
C ARG A 94 -12.26 4.71 20.32
N LEU A 95 -11.70 5.23 19.23
CA LEU A 95 -12.37 6.18 18.35
C LEU A 95 -12.75 5.47 17.05
N THR A 96 -14.01 5.59 16.64
CA THR A 96 -14.49 5.03 15.36
C THR A 96 -14.80 6.16 14.40
N ALA A 97 -14.29 6.05 13.18
CA ALA A 97 -14.46 7.03 12.13
C ALA A 97 -14.68 6.33 10.77
N TRP A 98 -14.91 7.13 9.73
CA TRP A 98 -15.02 6.62 8.38
C TRP A 98 -14.43 7.63 7.39
N SER A 99 -13.90 7.09 6.29
CA SER A 99 -13.37 7.88 5.17
C SER A 99 -13.82 7.27 3.84
N ILE A 100 -13.85 8.08 2.78
CA ILE A 100 -14.05 7.60 1.41
C ILE A 100 -12.69 7.27 0.81
N VAL A 101 -12.55 6.05 0.33
CA VAL A 101 -11.37 5.55 -0.34
C VAL A 101 -11.70 5.30 -1.81
N GLY A 102 -10.83 5.78 -2.70
CA GLY A 102 -10.93 5.54 -4.15
C GLY A 102 -9.57 5.18 -4.74
N SER A 103 -9.58 4.58 -5.92
CA SER A 103 -8.37 4.20 -6.66
C SER A 103 -8.17 5.12 -7.87
N ARG A 104 -6.91 5.33 -8.26
CA ARG A 104 -6.49 6.03 -9.49
C ARG A 104 -5.15 5.47 -9.97
N LYS A 105 -4.80 5.75 -11.22
CA LYS A 105 -3.42 5.60 -11.70
C LYS A 105 -2.54 6.73 -11.18
N THR A 106 -1.31 6.42 -10.76
CA THR A 106 -0.31 7.43 -10.38
C THR A 106 0.05 8.31 -11.58
N ARG A 107 0.18 7.71 -12.77
CA ARG A 107 0.40 8.41 -14.05
C ARG A 107 -0.38 7.71 -15.16
N THR A 108 -1.17 8.50 -15.90
CA THR A 108 -1.88 8.02 -17.09
C THR A 108 -0.89 7.51 -18.13
N GLY A 109 -1.12 6.31 -18.67
CA GLY A 109 -0.26 5.69 -19.68
C GLY A 109 0.95 4.91 -19.14
N CYS A 110 1.29 5.04 -17.85
CA CYS A 110 2.41 4.31 -17.24
C CYS A 110 2.00 3.06 -16.47
N SER A 111 0.76 2.99 -15.98
CA SER A 111 0.27 1.88 -15.16
C SER A 111 -0.86 1.15 -15.86
N VAL A 112 -0.79 -0.18 -15.88
CA VAL A 112 -1.86 -1.03 -16.42
C VAL A 112 -3.11 -0.88 -15.56
N TYR A 113 -2.95 -1.03 -14.24
CA TYR A 113 -4.01 -0.88 -13.24
C TYR A 113 -3.90 0.41 -12.44
N ASP A 114 -4.94 0.72 -11.66
CA ASP A 114 -4.86 1.76 -10.64
C ASP A 114 -3.87 1.31 -9.57
N ASN A 115 -2.91 2.16 -9.21
CA ASN A 115 -1.90 1.85 -8.19
C ASN A 115 -1.84 2.92 -7.09
N LEU A 116 -2.74 3.91 -7.13
CA LEU A 116 -2.83 4.99 -6.15
C LEU A 116 -4.16 4.87 -5.40
N ILE A 117 -4.08 4.76 -4.09
CA ILE A 117 -5.19 4.84 -3.15
C ILE A 117 -5.32 6.29 -2.68
N THR A 118 -6.53 6.81 -2.73
CA THR A 118 -6.87 8.17 -2.28
C THR A 118 -7.85 8.09 -1.12
N VAL A 119 -7.59 8.81 -0.03
CA VAL A 119 -8.46 8.85 1.15
C VAL A 119 -8.97 10.28 1.35
N SER A 120 -10.29 10.41 1.47
CA SER A 120 -10.98 11.67 1.75
C SER A 120 -11.78 11.53 3.05
N ASP A 121 -11.50 12.40 4.01
CA ASP A 121 -12.23 12.42 5.28
C ASP A 121 -13.63 13.00 5.11
N GLN A 122 -14.48 12.77 6.11
CA GLN A 122 -15.88 13.17 6.12
C GLN A 122 -16.06 14.64 5.72
N GLY A 123 -16.93 14.87 4.72
CA GLY A 123 -17.31 16.21 4.28
C GLY A 123 -16.29 16.96 3.41
N LYS A 124 -15.08 16.41 3.18
CA LYS A 124 -14.06 17.07 2.35
C LYS A 124 -14.13 16.62 0.88
N LYS A 125 -14.10 17.59 -0.04
CA LYS A 125 -14.15 17.36 -1.50
C LYS A 125 -12.82 16.88 -2.11
N LYS A 126 -11.68 17.12 -1.44
CA LYS A 126 -10.34 16.76 -1.94
C LYS A 126 -9.72 15.65 -1.07
N PRO A 127 -9.06 14.65 -1.69
CA PRO A 127 -8.34 13.63 -0.93
C PRO A 127 -7.22 14.25 -0.10
N GLN A 128 -7.16 13.87 1.18
CA GLN A 128 -6.13 14.33 2.10
C GLN A 128 -4.91 13.41 2.12
N LEU A 129 -5.12 12.11 1.90
CA LEU A 129 -4.03 11.14 1.82
C LEU A 129 -4.00 10.50 0.44
N ARG A 130 -2.77 10.31 -0.06
CA ARG A 130 -2.49 9.58 -1.29
C ARG A 130 -1.42 8.55 -0.98
N SER A 131 -1.75 7.29 -1.15
CA SER A 131 -0.86 6.16 -0.86
C SER A 131 -0.73 5.32 -2.13
N ARG A 132 0.49 5.14 -2.61
CA ARG A 132 0.80 4.21 -3.70
C ARG A 132 0.77 2.78 -3.15
N LEU A 133 0.05 1.89 -3.81
CA LEU A 133 0.09 0.45 -3.54
C LEU A 133 1.34 -0.12 -4.19
N LEU A 134 2.23 -0.69 -3.39
CA LEU A 134 3.46 -1.34 -3.85
C LEU A 134 3.27 -2.85 -3.98
N TYR A 135 2.60 -3.44 -3.00
CA TYR A 135 2.33 -4.87 -2.96
C TYR A 135 1.02 -5.18 -2.24
N SER A 136 0.31 -6.19 -2.74
CA SER A 136 -0.67 -6.92 -1.94
C SER A 136 -0.87 -8.34 -2.47
N ASP A 137 -0.97 -9.30 -1.55
CA ASP A 137 -1.47 -10.63 -1.88
C ASP A 137 -3.03 -10.69 -1.90
N TYR A 138 -3.68 -9.54 -1.65
CA TYR A 138 -5.12 -9.34 -1.49
C TYR A 138 -5.77 -10.17 -0.39
N LYS A 139 -4.97 -10.75 0.52
CA LYS A 139 -5.44 -11.65 1.58
C LYS A 139 -4.89 -11.26 2.93
N THR A 140 -3.58 -11.24 3.08
CA THR A 140 -2.91 -11.13 4.39
C THR A 140 -1.99 -9.92 4.50
N CYS A 141 -1.50 -9.39 3.38
CA CYS A 141 -0.46 -8.38 3.36
C CYS A 141 -0.77 -7.24 2.37
N ILE A 142 -0.53 -6.01 2.82
CA ILE A 142 -0.55 -4.82 1.96
C ILE A 142 0.66 -3.95 2.33
N ILE A 143 1.43 -3.55 1.30
CA ILE A 143 2.50 -2.56 1.42
C ILE A 143 2.07 -1.31 0.66
N LEU A 144 1.96 -0.20 1.38
CA LEU A 144 1.69 1.11 0.81
C LEU A 144 2.88 2.04 0.99
N TRP A 145 2.96 3.07 0.17
CA TRP A 145 3.86 4.20 0.38
C TRP A 145 3.12 5.53 0.25
N SER A 146 3.35 6.46 1.16
CA SER A 146 2.86 7.83 1.06
C SER A 146 3.93 8.83 1.51
N GLN A 147 3.78 10.09 1.08
CA GLN A 147 4.72 11.13 1.48
C GLN A 147 4.71 11.40 3.00
N SER A 148 3.55 11.27 3.65
CA SER A 148 3.42 11.52 5.09
C SER A 148 3.90 10.34 5.92
N LEU A 149 3.47 9.12 5.60
CA LEU A 149 3.74 7.94 6.45
C LEU A 149 4.96 7.15 6.00
N GLY A 150 5.55 7.48 4.86
CA GLY A 150 6.56 6.62 4.23
C GLY A 150 5.94 5.28 3.83
N TYR A 151 6.73 4.21 3.95
CA TYR A 151 6.27 2.84 3.75
C TYR A 151 5.40 2.39 4.91
N GLN A 152 4.32 1.69 4.61
CA GLN A 152 3.29 1.25 5.57
C GLN A 152 3.06 -0.24 5.38
N VAL A 153 3.08 -0.99 6.48
CA VAL A 153 2.74 -2.41 6.49
C VAL A 153 1.37 -2.60 7.10
N TRP A 154 0.45 -3.15 6.32
CA TRP A 154 -0.86 -3.57 6.81
C TRP A 154 -0.98 -5.08 6.75
N ALA A 155 -1.39 -5.67 7.86
CA ALA A 155 -1.59 -7.11 8.01
C ALA A 155 -3.06 -7.43 8.27
N GLU A 156 -3.55 -8.54 7.71
CA GLU A 156 -4.94 -8.95 7.88
C GLU A 156 -5.21 -9.21 9.37
N LYS A 157 -6.29 -8.59 9.86
CA LYS A 157 -6.73 -8.67 11.23
C LYS A 157 -6.84 -10.13 11.72
N LYS A 158 -7.49 -10.99 10.93
CA LYS A 158 -7.69 -12.39 11.33
C LYS A 158 -6.35 -13.11 11.48
N HIS A 159 -5.43 -12.96 10.54
CA HIS A 159 -4.09 -13.53 10.63
C HIS A 159 -3.35 -13.04 11.89
N VAL A 160 -3.29 -11.72 12.11
CA VAL A 160 -2.61 -11.14 13.28
C VAL A 160 -3.24 -11.61 14.59
N ASP A 161 -4.57 -11.62 14.70
CA ASP A 161 -5.28 -12.05 15.91
C ASP A 161 -5.11 -13.55 16.20
N THR A 162 -5.01 -14.38 15.16
CA THR A 162 -4.91 -15.85 15.28
C THR A 162 -3.49 -16.27 15.61
N TYR A 163 -2.52 -15.77 14.84
CA TYR A 163 -1.13 -16.25 14.88
C TYR A 163 -0.22 -15.34 15.70
N HIS A 164 -0.70 -14.17 16.13
CA HIS A 164 0.09 -13.16 16.86
C HIS A 164 1.37 -12.76 16.11
N GLU A 165 1.30 -12.75 14.78
CA GLU A 165 2.43 -12.44 13.90
C GLU A 165 1.98 -11.63 12.67
N ILE A 166 2.97 -11.04 12.00
CA ILE A 166 2.78 -10.39 10.70
C ILE A 166 3.21 -11.40 9.63
N PRO A 167 2.48 -11.53 8.50
CA PRO A 167 2.92 -12.39 7.42
C PRO A 167 4.36 -12.06 7.00
N TYR A 168 5.23 -13.07 7.02
CA TYR A 168 6.68 -12.90 6.79
C TYR A 168 6.99 -12.09 5.52
N LEU A 169 6.28 -12.38 4.43
CA LEU A 169 6.47 -11.68 3.15
C LEU A 169 6.21 -10.17 3.27
N CYS A 170 5.31 -9.73 4.15
CA CYS A 170 5.05 -8.32 4.39
C CYS A 170 6.25 -7.62 5.05
N VAL A 171 6.87 -8.28 6.03
CA VAL A 171 8.07 -7.78 6.71
C VAL A 171 9.26 -7.76 5.75
N LEU A 172 9.49 -8.86 5.03
CA LEU A 172 10.58 -8.98 4.06
C LEU A 172 10.51 -7.88 2.99
N LEU A 173 9.33 -7.69 2.38
CA LEU A 173 9.16 -6.66 1.35
C LEU A 173 9.36 -5.27 1.92
N TYR A 174 8.84 -4.97 3.11
CA TYR A 174 9.10 -3.69 3.76
C TYR A 174 10.61 -3.45 3.93
N GLU A 175 11.36 -4.44 4.43
CA GLU A 175 12.79 -4.28 4.69
C GLU A 175 13.59 -4.06 3.41
N LEU A 176 13.16 -4.66 2.30
CA LEU A 176 13.73 -4.39 0.97
C LEU A 176 13.48 -2.94 0.51
N TYR A 177 12.36 -2.32 0.87
CA TYR A 177 12.02 -0.96 0.47
C TYR A 177 12.53 0.14 1.41
N ALA A 178 12.48 -0.13 2.71
CA ALA A 178 12.58 0.88 3.76
C ALA A 178 13.76 0.66 4.72
N GLY A 179 14.43 -0.49 4.64
CA GLY A 179 15.43 -0.90 5.62
C GLY A 179 14.82 -1.44 6.91
N LEU A 180 15.63 -1.49 7.97
CA LEU A 180 15.27 -2.19 9.21
C LEU A 180 14.46 -1.34 10.19
N ASP A 181 14.54 -0.02 10.10
CA ASP A 181 13.86 0.91 11.00
C ASP A 181 12.34 0.81 10.85
N LYS A 182 11.64 0.66 11.98
CA LYS A 182 10.19 0.48 12.03
C LYS A 182 9.60 1.35 13.14
N HIS A 183 8.61 2.16 12.79
CA HIS A 183 7.80 2.88 13.78
C HIS A 183 6.48 2.15 13.96
N TRP A 184 6.41 1.38 15.05
CA TRP A 184 5.24 0.59 15.41
C TRP A 184 4.06 1.49 15.78
N VAL A 185 2.91 1.19 15.19
CA VAL A 185 1.63 1.83 15.53
C VAL A 185 0.58 0.81 15.97
N TYR A 186 0.86 -0.47 15.78
CA TYR A 186 0.14 -1.57 16.42
C TYR A 186 0.99 -2.17 17.53
N ASP A 187 0.37 -2.40 18.67
CA ASP A 187 0.94 -3.03 19.84
C ASP A 187 -0.02 -4.13 20.29
N TRP A 188 0.48 -5.36 20.42
CA TRP A 188 -0.37 -6.53 20.72
C TRP A 188 -0.96 -6.51 22.13
N ASP A 189 -0.30 -5.84 23.06
CA ASP A 189 -0.69 -5.79 24.47
C ASP A 189 -1.63 -4.59 24.74
N VAL A 190 -1.52 -3.54 23.93
CA VAL A 190 -2.34 -2.32 24.06
C VAL A 190 -3.55 -2.33 23.13
N CYS A 191 -3.42 -2.83 21.91
CA CYS A 191 -4.49 -2.72 20.93
C CYS A 191 -5.65 -3.67 21.23
N PRO A 192 -6.90 -3.17 21.24
CA PRO A 192 -8.04 -4.00 21.58
C PRO A 192 -8.28 -5.09 20.55
N LYS A 193 -8.48 -6.33 21.01
CA LYS A 193 -8.98 -7.42 20.17
C LYS A 193 -10.43 -7.10 19.79
N LEU A 194 -10.61 -6.61 18.56
CA LEU A 194 -11.95 -6.30 18.05
C LEU A 194 -12.63 -7.63 17.68
N THR A 195 -13.46 -8.14 18.59
CA THR A 195 -14.42 -9.23 18.35
C THR A 195 -15.56 -8.77 17.44
#